data_AF-A0A832TAD8-F1
#
_entry.id   AF-A0A832TAD8-F1
#
_cell.length_a   1.000
_cell.length_b   1.000
_cell.length_c   1.000
_cell.angle_alpha   90.00
_cell.angle_beta   90.00
_cell.angle_gamma   90.00
#
_symmetry.space_group_name_H-M   'P 1'
#
loop_
_entity.id
_entity.type
_entity.pdbx_description
1 polymer ?
#
loop_
_entity_poly.entity_id
_entity_poly.type
_entity_poly.pdbx_seq_one_letter_code
_entity_poly.pdbx_strand_id
1 'polypeptide(L)'
;MINEKIKHNRKAQFYIFTAIILIAYSMLLLQSFSVVPESSKTFRNIYENFKFESSAAINNALFEQADVNDEYERFLDRFISYSKMKKTNIEVFSMLETGDRVYFSNKMNTEVRIININETISPGSSTYFLRSDLSEAVLEVRDDVFHENIYKFTISDEGTDAKAVLRLRKGTKSEIFVQD
;
A
#
# COMPACT_ATOMS: atom_id res chain seq x y z
N MET A 1 3.86 72.12 -17.78
CA MET A 1 4.96 71.55 -16.98
C MET A 1 4.67 70.11 -16.49
N ILE A 2 4.06 69.25 -17.33
CA ILE A 2 3.66 67.87 -16.94
C ILE A 2 4.45 66.80 -17.72
N ASN A 3 5.18 67.18 -18.79
CA ASN A 3 5.76 66.23 -19.74
C ASN A 3 7.13 65.62 -19.38
N GLU A 4 7.84 66.13 -18.37
CA GLU A 4 9.17 65.57 -18.02
C GLU A 4 9.14 64.45 -16.98
N LYS A 5 8.15 64.42 -16.07
CA LYS A 5 8.03 63.35 -15.06
C LYS A 5 7.68 61.99 -15.65
N ILE A 6 7.02 61.95 -16.81
CA ILE A 6 6.63 60.69 -17.48
C ILE A 6 7.84 60.02 -18.17
N LYS A 7 8.82 60.82 -18.64
CA LYS A 7 10.01 60.30 -19.35
C LYS A 7 10.98 59.57 -18.42
N HIS A 8 11.08 60.00 -17.16
CA HIS A 8 12.01 59.40 -16.18
C HIS A 8 11.53 58.07 -15.59
N ASN A 9 10.27 57.68 -15.83
CA ASN A 9 9.67 56.48 -15.24
C ASN A 9 9.56 55.29 -16.19
N ARG A 10 9.96 55.43 -17.46
CA ARG A 10 9.86 54.36 -18.47
C ARG A 10 10.73 53.15 -18.15
N LYS A 11 11.92 53.37 -17.56
CA LYS A 11 12.80 52.28 -17.12
C LYS A 11 12.18 51.50 -15.97
N ALA A 12 11.65 52.20 -14.96
CA ALA A 12 10.96 51.57 -13.83
C ALA A 12 9.71 50.79 -14.28
N GLN A 13 8.92 51.34 -15.20
CA GLN A 13 7.77 50.66 -15.79
C GLN A 13 8.17 49.38 -16.55
N PHE A 14 9.29 49.42 -17.29
CA PHE A 14 9.83 48.24 -17.96
C PHE A 14 10.23 47.16 -16.96
N TYR A 15 10.96 47.51 -15.90
CA TYR A 15 11.35 46.54 -14.86
C TYR A 15 10.14 45.93 -14.15
N ILE A 16 9.12 46.72 -13.82
CA ILE A 16 7.88 46.23 -13.21
C ILE A 16 7.17 45.25 -14.16
N PHE A 17 7.07 45.59 -15.44
CA PHE A 17 6.45 44.74 -16.45
C PHE A 17 7.20 43.40 -16.62
N THR A 18 8.53 43.44 -16.73
CA THR A 18 9.35 42.23 -16.82
C THR A 18 9.25 41.37 -15.55
N ALA A 19 9.19 41.98 -14.37
CA ALA A 19 9.00 41.26 -13.11
C ALA A 19 7.65 40.53 -13.06
N ILE A 20 6.57 41.17 -13.52
CA ILE A 20 5.24 40.54 -13.59
C ILE A 20 5.27 39.34 -14.56
N ILE A 21 5.92 39.48 -15.72
CA ILE A 21 6.08 38.36 -16.68
C ILE A 21 6.86 37.21 -16.03
N LEU A 22 7.98 37.50 -15.36
CA LEU A 22 8.80 36.50 -14.69
C LEU A 22 8.04 35.76 -13.59
N ILE A 23 7.24 36.47 -12.79
CA ILE A 23 6.39 35.87 -11.75
C ILE A 23 5.28 35.01 -12.38
N ALA A 24 4.63 35.48 -13.44
CA ALA A 24 3.63 34.69 -14.14
C ALA A 24 4.25 33.42 -14.76
N TYR A 25 5.45 33.53 -15.32
CA TYR A 25 6.17 32.42 -15.92
C TYR A 25 6.65 31.42 -14.85
N SER A 26 7.12 31.89 -13.70
CA SER A 26 7.51 31.00 -12.59
C SER A 26 6.30 30.26 -12.01
N MET A 27 5.14 30.91 -11.91
CA MET A 27 3.89 30.25 -11.50
C MET A 27 3.42 29.21 -12.52
N LEU A 28 3.56 29.48 -13.83
CA LEU A 28 3.28 28.51 -14.90
C LEU A 28 4.22 27.29 -14.83
N LEU A 29 5.51 27.52 -14.58
CA LEU A 29 6.48 26.44 -14.39
C LEU A 29 6.15 25.60 -13.14
N LEU A 30 5.75 26.23 -12.04
CA LEU A 30 5.31 25.52 -10.83
C LEU A 30 4.05 24.66 -11.05
N GLN A 31 3.11 25.12 -11.89
CA GLN A 31 1.92 24.32 -12.25
C GLN A 31 2.23 23.14 -13.18
N SER A 32 3.32 23.22 -13.95
CA SER A 32 3.74 22.14 -14.86
C SER A 32 4.42 20.95 -14.18
N PHE A 33 4.80 21.07 -12.91
CA PHE A 33 5.20 19.93 -12.06
C PHE A 33 3.95 19.20 -11.52
N SER A 34 3.06 18.83 -12.43
CA SER A 34 2.19 17.69 -12.19
C SER A 34 3.10 16.46 -12.14
N VAL A 35 3.38 15.97 -10.92
CA VAL A 35 3.97 14.65 -10.74
C VAL A 35 3.01 13.68 -11.41
N VAL A 36 3.32 13.28 -12.64
CA VAL A 36 2.61 12.24 -13.36
C VAL A 36 2.58 11.04 -12.42
N PRO A 37 1.41 10.62 -11.91
CA PRO A 37 1.38 9.51 -10.98
C PRO A 37 1.74 8.27 -11.79
N GLU A 38 2.95 7.78 -11.59
CA GLU A 38 3.54 6.60 -12.24
C GLU A 38 2.87 5.30 -11.74
N SER A 39 1.55 5.31 -11.68
CA SER A 39 0.82 4.66 -10.61
C SER A 39 0.68 3.14 -10.75
N SER A 40 0.90 2.59 -11.95
CA SER A 40 0.86 1.14 -12.20
C SER A 40 2.23 0.47 -12.04
N LYS A 41 3.33 1.15 -12.41
CA LYS A 41 4.69 0.67 -12.12
C LYS A 41 4.99 0.76 -10.64
N THR A 42 4.53 1.81 -9.97
CA THR A 42 4.74 1.97 -8.52
C THR A 42 4.08 0.87 -7.71
N PHE A 43 2.83 0.45 -8.02
CA PHE A 43 2.18 -0.59 -7.23
C PHE A 43 2.82 -1.96 -7.42
N ARG A 44 3.17 -2.32 -8.66
CA ARG A 44 3.92 -3.55 -8.93
C ARG A 44 5.27 -3.57 -8.21
N ASN A 45 6.02 -2.46 -8.23
CA ASN A 45 7.28 -2.37 -7.50
C ASN A 45 7.09 -2.54 -5.98
N ILE A 46 6.01 -1.98 -5.42
CA ILE A 46 5.69 -2.17 -4.01
C ILE A 46 5.32 -3.63 -3.70
N TYR A 47 4.57 -4.27 -4.58
CA TYR A 47 4.25 -5.70 -4.47
C TYR A 47 5.50 -6.58 -4.51
N GLU A 48 6.40 -6.37 -5.48
CA GLU A 48 7.66 -7.13 -5.56
C GLU A 48 8.54 -6.92 -4.31
N ASN A 49 8.61 -5.68 -3.81
CA ASN A 49 9.32 -5.38 -2.56
C ASN A 49 8.66 -6.07 -1.36
N PHE A 50 7.33 -6.07 -1.28
CA PHE A 50 6.60 -6.78 -0.23
C PHE A 50 6.92 -8.27 -0.26
N LYS A 51 6.89 -8.90 -1.44
CA LYS A 51 7.22 -10.31 -1.61
C LYS A 51 8.64 -10.63 -1.15
N PHE A 52 9.61 -9.81 -1.53
CA PHE A 52 11.00 -10.01 -1.13
C PHE A 52 11.23 -9.82 0.38
N GLU A 53 10.73 -8.71 0.94
CA GLU A 53 10.92 -8.34 2.35
C GLU A 53 10.14 -9.29 3.29
N SER A 54 8.96 -9.76 2.87
CA SER A 54 8.18 -10.74 3.64
C SER A 54 8.92 -12.06 3.79
N SER A 55 9.47 -12.60 2.70
CA SER A 55 10.32 -13.79 2.75
C SER A 55 11.59 -13.56 3.58
N ALA A 56 12.21 -12.38 3.49
CA ALA A 56 13.38 -12.05 4.29
C ALA A 56 13.05 -12.01 5.79
N ALA A 57 11.92 -11.43 6.18
CA ALA A 57 11.46 -11.40 7.58
C ALA A 57 11.28 -12.81 8.15
N ILE A 58 10.63 -13.70 7.40
CA ILE A 58 10.43 -15.11 7.79
C ILE A 58 11.77 -15.83 7.93
N ASN A 59 12.63 -15.74 6.90
CA ASN A 59 13.92 -16.42 6.90
C ASN A 59 14.85 -15.94 8.02
N ASN A 60 14.85 -14.64 8.31
CA ASN A 60 15.62 -14.08 9.41
C ASN A 60 15.10 -14.58 10.75
N ALA A 61 13.78 -14.62 10.96
CA ALA A 61 13.19 -15.15 12.18
C ALA A 61 13.56 -16.64 12.39
N LEU A 62 13.49 -17.45 11.34
CA LEU A 62 13.90 -18.85 11.36
C LEU A 62 15.39 -19.01 11.68
N PHE A 63 16.25 -18.18 11.09
CA PHE A 63 17.69 -18.21 11.32
C PHE A 63 18.06 -17.81 12.76
N GLU A 64 17.43 -16.75 13.28
CA GLU A 64 17.66 -16.23 14.63
C GLU A 64 16.92 -17.02 15.72
N GLN A 65 16.12 -18.03 15.35
CA GLN A 65 15.25 -18.79 16.26
C GLN A 65 14.26 -17.90 17.03
N ALA A 66 13.84 -16.80 16.40
CA ALA A 66 12.80 -15.91 16.91
C ALA A 66 11.40 -16.45 16.59
N ASP A 67 10.37 -15.89 17.23
CA ASP A 67 8.99 -16.19 16.85
C ASP A 67 8.68 -15.58 15.48
N VAL A 68 8.44 -16.46 14.49
CA VAL A 68 8.17 -16.07 13.10
C VAL A 68 6.92 -15.21 12.98
N ASN A 69 5.89 -15.49 13.78
CA ASN A 69 4.64 -14.73 13.72
C ASN A 69 4.87 -13.29 14.22
N ASP A 70 5.61 -13.13 15.31
CA ASP A 70 5.92 -11.81 15.88
C ASP A 70 6.80 -10.97 14.95
N GLU A 71 7.79 -11.57 14.29
CA GLU A 71 8.62 -10.87 13.30
C GLU A 71 7.83 -10.52 12.04
N TYR A 72 6.97 -11.43 11.57
CA TYR A 72 6.13 -11.20 10.40
C TYR A 72 5.10 -10.10 10.66
N GLU A 73 4.46 -10.10 11.83
CA GLU A 73 3.51 -9.05 12.23
C GLU A 73 4.21 -7.69 12.34
N ARG A 74 5.42 -7.65 12.91
CA ARG A 74 6.24 -6.41 12.93
C ARG A 74 6.59 -5.93 11.53
N PHE A 75 6.89 -6.84 10.60
CA PHE A 75 7.08 -6.50 9.20
C PHE A 75 5.81 -5.88 8.60
N LEU A 76 4.65 -6.50 8.78
CA LEU A 76 3.37 -5.99 8.27
C LEU A 76 3.06 -4.59 8.81
N ASP A 77 3.23 -4.37 10.11
CA ASP A 77 3.00 -3.07 10.74
C ASP A 77 3.93 -1.99 10.18
N ARG A 78 5.21 -2.31 9.98
CA ARG A 78 6.18 -1.41 9.34
C ARG A 78 5.81 -1.12 7.90
N PHE A 79 5.41 -2.14 7.14
CA PHE A 79 5.00 -2.02 5.74
C PHE A 79 3.78 -1.12 5.58
N ILE A 80 2.73 -1.34 6.39
CA ILE A 80 1.52 -0.51 6.40
C ILE A 80 1.83 0.92 6.84
N SER A 81 2.68 1.10 7.85
CA SER A 81 3.10 2.43 8.30
C SER A 81 3.86 3.17 7.19
N TYR A 82 4.77 2.48 6.50
CA TYR A 82 5.51 3.04 5.38
C TYR A 82 4.59 3.41 4.20
N SER A 83 3.61 2.56 3.86
CA SER A 83 2.65 2.85 2.79
C SER A 83 1.81 4.10 3.09
N LYS A 84 1.40 4.29 4.34
CA LYS A 84 0.71 5.50 4.82
C LYS A 84 1.60 6.74 4.72
N MET A 85 2.86 6.65 5.16
CA MET A 85 3.83 7.75 5.05
C MET A 85 4.06 8.18 3.59
N LYS A 86 4.06 7.23 2.67
CA LYS A 86 4.19 7.48 1.22
C LYS A 86 2.88 7.85 0.54
N LYS A 87 1.77 7.97 1.29
CA LYS A 87 0.43 8.27 0.78
C LYS A 87 -0.05 7.31 -0.32
N THR A 88 0.43 6.06 -0.29
CA THR A 88 -0.05 5.03 -1.20
C THR A 88 -1.29 4.33 -0.64
N ASN A 89 -1.47 4.29 0.68
CA ASN A 89 -2.66 3.69 1.34
C ASN A 89 -2.88 2.24 0.89
N ILE A 90 -1.87 1.40 1.10
CA ILE A 90 -1.96 -0.03 0.80
C ILE A 90 -2.56 -0.75 2.00
N GLU A 91 -3.45 -1.68 1.70
CA GLU A 91 -4.14 -2.57 2.62
C GLU A 91 -3.67 -4.00 2.36
N VAL A 92 -3.50 -4.78 3.41
CA VAL A 92 -2.99 -6.16 3.30
C VAL A 92 -3.84 -7.08 4.15
N PHE A 93 -4.21 -8.22 3.57
CA PHE A 93 -4.63 -9.39 4.33
C PHE A 93 -3.61 -10.48 4.07
N SER A 94 -3.09 -11.11 5.12
CA SER A 94 -2.05 -12.13 4.98
C SER A 94 -2.38 -13.39 5.75
N MET A 95 -1.91 -14.50 5.22
CA MET A 95 -1.87 -15.81 5.82
C MET A 95 -0.41 -16.23 5.97
N LEU A 96 -0.02 -16.72 7.13
CA LEU A 96 1.31 -17.25 7.41
C LEU A 96 1.16 -18.66 7.99
N GLU A 97 1.75 -19.64 7.34
CA GLU A 97 1.77 -21.03 7.78
C GLU A 97 3.01 -21.27 8.66
N THR A 98 2.84 -21.70 9.91
CA THR A 98 3.94 -22.04 10.82
C THR A 98 3.63 -23.33 11.55
N GLY A 99 4.27 -24.44 11.14
CA GLY A 99 4.10 -25.73 11.80
C GLY A 99 2.67 -26.25 11.72
N ASP A 100 2.02 -26.41 12.88
CA ASP A 100 0.63 -26.90 13.00
C ASP A 100 -0.41 -25.77 13.00
N ARG A 101 0.00 -24.51 12.81
CA ARG A 101 -0.88 -23.34 12.88
C ARG A 101 -0.81 -22.50 11.61
N VAL A 102 -1.93 -21.86 11.32
CA VAL A 102 -2.05 -20.85 10.29
C VAL A 102 -2.46 -19.53 10.94
N TYR A 103 -1.59 -18.54 10.83
CA TYR A 103 -1.80 -17.18 11.30
C TYR A 103 -2.47 -16.34 10.20
N PHE A 104 -3.53 -15.63 10.54
CA PHE A 104 -4.19 -14.68 9.66
C PHE A 104 -4.13 -13.28 10.25
N SER A 105 -3.73 -12.29 9.44
CA SER A 105 -3.63 -10.89 9.85
C SER A 105 -4.39 -10.00 8.87
N ASN A 106 -5.38 -9.25 9.38
CA ASN A 106 -6.18 -8.33 8.59
C ASN A 106 -5.72 -6.89 8.84
N LYS A 107 -4.87 -6.36 7.96
CA LYS A 107 -4.47 -4.95 7.91
C LYS A 107 -5.28 -4.16 6.87
N MET A 108 -6.41 -4.70 6.42
CA MET A 108 -7.38 -3.99 5.58
C MET A 108 -8.35 -3.18 6.45
N ASN A 109 -9.01 -2.19 5.83
CA ASN A 109 -10.05 -1.40 6.49
C ASN A 109 -11.45 -2.05 6.42
N THR A 110 -11.52 -3.29 5.90
CA THR A 110 -12.75 -4.05 5.72
C THR A 110 -12.63 -5.40 6.41
N GLU A 111 -13.76 -5.98 6.80
CA GLU A 111 -13.80 -7.36 7.28
C GLU A 111 -13.41 -8.32 6.15
N VAL A 112 -12.74 -9.41 6.52
CA VAL A 112 -12.40 -10.51 5.62
C VAL A 112 -12.99 -11.78 6.19
N ARG A 113 -13.74 -12.52 5.37
CA ARG A 113 -14.34 -13.79 5.78
C ARG A 113 -13.56 -14.94 5.21
N ILE A 114 -13.25 -15.92 6.04
CA ILE A 114 -12.67 -17.21 5.67
C ILE A 114 -13.84 -18.20 5.53
N ILE A 115 -14.27 -18.44 4.30
CA ILE A 115 -15.53 -19.13 3.99
C ILE A 115 -15.56 -20.55 4.54
N ASN A 116 -14.46 -21.29 4.38
CA ASN A 116 -14.40 -22.71 4.69
C ASN A 116 -14.47 -23.03 6.19
N ILE A 117 -14.09 -22.09 7.05
CA ILE A 117 -14.26 -22.20 8.52
C ILE A 117 -15.33 -21.26 9.06
N ASN A 118 -16.02 -20.52 8.19
CA ASN A 118 -17.05 -19.56 8.53
C ASN A 118 -16.62 -18.52 9.58
N GLU A 119 -15.39 -18.04 9.47
CA GLU A 119 -14.82 -17.05 10.39
C GLU A 119 -14.68 -15.69 9.73
N THR A 120 -14.87 -14.63 10.52
CA THR A 120 -14.73 -13.25 10.06
C THR A 120 -13.65 -12.55 10.87
N ILE A 121 -12.65 -12.01 10.18
CA ILE A 121 -11.54 -11.28 10.81
C ILE A 121 -11.78 -9.79 10.64
N SER A 122 -11.99 -9.09 11.77
CA SER A 122 -12.21 -7.65 11.79
C SER A 122 -10.96 -6.85 11.36
N PRO A 123 -11.14 -5.62 10.86
CA PRO A 123 -10.04 -4.71 10.54
C PRO A 123 -9.06 -4.52 11.71
N GLY A 124 -7.77 -4.65 11.42
CA GLY A 124 -6.70 -4.48 12.40
C GLY A 124 -6.50 -5.68 13.34
N SER A 125 -7.30 -6.73 13.21
CA SER A 125 -7.21 -7.94 14.04
C SER A 125 -6.41 -9.03 13.36
N SER A 126 -5.92 -9.96 14.18
CA SER A 126 -5.31 -11.20 13.73
C SER A 126 -5.79 -12.39 14.56
N THR A 127 -5.64 -13.59 14.03
CA THR A 127 -6.09 -14.83 14.66
C THR A 127 -5.27 -16.03 14.19
N TYR A 128 -5.40 -17.16 14.88
CA TYR A 128 -4.76 -18.42 14.56
C TYR A 128 -5.78 -19.53 14.43
N PHE A 129 -5.54 -20.44 13.50
CA PHE A 129 -6.27 -21.69 13.37
C PHE A 129 -5.31 -22.87 13.28
N LEU A 130 -5.77 -24.07 13.64
CA LEU A 130 -5.00 -25.28 13.44
C LEU A 130 -4.98 -25.63 11.96
N ARG A 131 -3.81 -26.04 11.45
CA ARG A 131 -3.64 -26.50 10.06
C ARG A 131 -4.52 -27.70 9.76
N SER A 132 -4.77 -28.57 10.74
CA SER A 132 -5.66 -29.74 10.59
C SER A 132 -7.09 -29.37 10.18
N ASP A 133 -7.52 -28.15 10.50
CA ASP A 133 -8.88 -27.69 10.25
C ASP A 133 -8.98 -27.00 8.86
N LEU A 134 -7.85 -26.91 8.14
CA LEU A 134 -7.70 -26.14 6.93
C LEU A 134 -6.86 -26.90 5.88
N SER A 135 -7.51 -27.46 4.85
CA SER A 135 -6.82 -27.95 3.65
C SER A 135 -6.64 -26.87 2.57
N GLU A 136 -7.53 -25.88 2.58
CA GLU A 136 -7.49 -24.69 1.74
C GLU A 136 -8.02 -23.50 2.57
N ALA A 137 -7.64 -22.27 2.21
CA ALA A 137 -8.24 -21.07 2.76
C ALA A 137 -8.93 -20.28 1.64
N VAL A 138 -10.26 -20.19 1.71
CA VAL A 138 -11.06 -19.44 0.73
C VAL A 138 -11.49 -18.12 1.36
N LEU A 139 -10.90 -17.04 0.89
CA LEU A 139 -11.11 -15.70 1.40
C LEU A 139 -12.16 -14.96 0.59
N GLU A 140 -13.11 -14.37 1.27
CA GLU A 140 -14.06 -13.41 0.73
C GLU A 140 -13.70 -12.02 1.27
N VAL A 141 -13.24 -11.15 0.36
CA VAL A 141 -12.91 -9.76 0.67
C VAL A 141 -14.00 -8.89 0.05
N ARG A 142 -14.80 -8.26 0.92
CA ARG A 142 -15.81 -7.29 0.48
C ARG A 142 -15.17 -5.94 0.20
N ASP A 143 -15.44 -5.38 -0.97
CA ASP A 143 -15.10 -3.98 -1.27
C ASP A 143 -16.27 -3.04 -0.99
N ASP A 144 -15.98 -1.77 -0.75
CA ASP A 144 -16.94 -0.72 -0.39
C ASP A 144 -17.98 -0.48 -1.51
N VAL A 145 -17.71 -0.98 -2.73
CA VAL A 145 -18.58 -0.89 -3.92
C VAL A 145 -19.41 -2.17 -4.11
N PHE A 146 -19.61 -2.99 -3.07
CA PHE A 146 -20.40 -4.24 -3.10
C PHE A 146 -19.89 -5.29 -4.11
N HIS A 147 -18.63 -5.24 -4.50
CA HIS A 147 -18.01 -6.31 -5.28
C HIS A 147 -17.34 -7.27 -4.30
N GLU A 148 -17.84 -8.51 -4.26
CA GLU A 148 -17.25 -9.60 -3.47
C GLU A 148 -16.12 -10.22 -4.29
N ASN A 149 -14.88 -10.05 -3.83
CA ASN A 149 -13.74 -10.71 -4.43
C ASN A 149 -13.41 -11.97 -3.64
N ILE A 150 -13.34 -13.11 -4.34
CA ILE A 150 -13.02 -14.40 -3.74
C ILE A 150 -11.59 -14.77 -4.14
N TYR A 151 -10.74 -15.02 -3.15
CA TYR A 151 -9.37 -15.50 -3.30
C TYR A 151 -9.24 -16.89 -2.69
N LYS A 152 -8.45 -17.75 -3.31
CA LYS A 152 -8.18 -19.09 -2.80
C LYS A 152 -6.69 -19.24 -2.58
N PHE A 153 -6.34 -19.65 -1.37
CA PHE A 153 -4.98 -20.00 -0.99
C PHE A 153 -4.92 -21.48 -0.70
N THR A 154 -4.00 -22.15 -1.37
CA THR A 154 -3.70 -23.56 -1.08
C THR A 154 -2.75 -23.60 0.10
N ILE A 155 -3.04 -24.42 1.10
CA ILE A 155 -2.11 -24.61 2.22
C ILE A 155 -1.04 -25.59 1.75
N SER A 156 0.22 -25.21 1.91
CA SER A 156 1.34 -26.07 1.50
C SER A 156 1.40 -27.32 2.39
N ASP A 157 2.02 -28.41 1.95
CA ASP A 157 2.30 -29.55 2.84
C ASP A 157 3.59 -29.33 3.65
N GLU A 158 4.50 -28.47 3.17
CA GLU A 158 5.86 -28.32 3.68
C GLU A 158 6.22 -26.86 3.99
N GLY A 159 6.78 -26.64 5.19
CA GLY A 159 7.52 -25.42 5.51
C GLY A 159 6.70 -24.29 6.12
N THR A 160 7.35 -23.12 6.19
CA THR A 160 6.78 -21.86 6.63
C THR A 160 6.62 -20.96 5.42
N ASP A 161 5.39 -20.61 5.07
CA ASP A 161 5.08 -19.85 3.86
C ASP A 161 4.07 -18.74 4.16
N ALA A 162 4.18 -17.64 3.42
CA ALA A 162 3.32 -16.48 3.57
C ALA A 162 2.63 -16.11 2.26
N LYS A 163 1.30 -16.00 2.35
CA LYS A 163 0.41 -15.62 1.26
C LYS A 163 -0.32 -14.34 1.63
N ALA A 164 -0.61 -13.51 0.64
CA ALA A 164 -1.20 -12.21 0.92
C ALA A 164 -2.05 -11.67 -0.23
N VAL A 165 -3.11 -10.95 0.13
CA VAL A 165 -3.87 -10.08 -0.76
C VAL A 165 -3.48 -8.64 -0.45
N LEU A 166 -2.87 -7.95 -1.42
CA LEU A 166 -2.52 -6.55 -1.34
C LEU A 166 -3.52 -5.73 -2.15
N ARG A 167 -4.11 -4.70 -1.53
CA ARG A 167 -5.05 -3.79 -2.18
C ARG A 167 -4.55 -2.36 -2.11
N LEU A 168 -4.50 -1.69 -3.25
CA LEU A 168 -4.21 -0.26 -3.38
C LEU A 168 -5.48 0.51 -3.70
N ARG A 169 -5.92 1.40 -2.81
CA ARG A 169 -7.10 2.25 -3.02
C ARG A 169 -6.71 3.57 -3.69
N LYS A 170 -7.27 3.84 -4.88
CA LYS A 170 -7.14 5.11 -5.63
C LYS A 170 -8.53 5.71 -5.88
N GLY A 171 -9.06 6.45 -4.90
CA GLY A 171 -10.40 7.01 -4.98
C GLY A 171 -11.45 5.89 -5.02
N THR A 172 -12.22 5.80 -6.11
CA THR A 172 -13.24 4.75 -6.32
C THR A 172 -12.70 3.49 -7.02
N LYS A 173 -11.40 3.45 -7.35
CA LYS A 173 -10.76 2.30 -8.01
C LYS A 173 -9.81 1.60 -7.05
N SER A 174 -9.78 0.28 -7.11
CA SER A 174 -8.81 -0.56 -6.41
C SER A 174 -7.94 -1.33 -7.41
N GLU A 175 -6.65 -1.40 -7.14
CA GLU A 175 -5.75 -2.38 -7.77
C GLU A 175 -5.42 -3.47 -6.74
N ILE A 176 -5.41 -4.74 -7.16
CA ILE A 176 -5.21 -5.87 -6.26
C ILE A 176 -4.11 -6.79 -6.81
N PHE A 177 -3.20 -7.21 -5.93
CA PHE A 177 -2.24 -8.28 -6.18
C PHE A 177 -2.41 -9.40 -5.17
N VAL A 178 -2.23 -10.63 -5.64
CA VAL A 178 -2.31 -11.84 -4.82
C VAL A 178 -0.95 -12.51 -4.87
N GLN A 179 -0.33 -12.67 -3.71
CA GLN A 179 0.81 -13.54 -3.48
C GLN A 179 0.25 -14.88 -2.98
N ASP A 180 0.40 -15.91 -3.80
CA ASP A 180 0.08 -17.31 -3.49
C ASP A 180 1.36 -18.15 -3.48
#